data_AF-A0A914TUB9-F1
#
_entry.id   AF-A0A914TUB9-F1
#
_cell.length_a   1.000
_cell.length_b   1.000
_cell.length_c   1.000
_cell.angle_alpha   90.00
_cell.angle_beta   90.00
_cell.angle_gamma   90.00
#
_symmetry.space_group_name_H-M   'P 1'
#
loop_
_entity.id
_entity.type
_entity.pdbx_description
1 polymer ?
#
loop_
_entity_poly.entity_id
_entity_poly.type
_entity_poly.pdbx_seq_one_letter_code
_entity_poly.pdbx_strand_id
1 'polypeptide(L)'
;MVAIRKKEDPLNSIASGGLTGALLAIRSGPKVMAGSAVLGAIILAMIEGVGLVTSRWMGTMFDPTQQPPQQDLEDPKVLRA
;
A
#
# COMPACT_ATOMS: atom_id res chain seq x y z
N MET A 1 0.73 -7.58 -14.05
CA MET A 1 2.09 -6.98 -14.12
C MET A 1 2.93 -7.24 -12.85
N VAL A 2 2.59 -8.25 -12.03
CA VAL A 2 3.32 -8.64 -10.81
C VAL A 2 4.50 -9.58 -11.09
N ALA A 3 4.47 -10.30 -12.22
CA ALA A 3 5.44 -11.33 -12.56
C ALA A 3 6.88 -10.83 -12.86
N ILE A 4 7.07 -9.51 -13.06
CA ILE A 4 8.37 -8.96 -13.50
C ILE A 4 9.03 -8.07 -12.44
N ARG A 5 8.29 -7.49 -11.47
CA ARG A 5 8.86 -6.47 -10.56
C ARG A 5 8.75 -6.73 -9.05
N LYS A 6 8.13 -7.83 -8.60
CA LYS A 6 8.13 -8.22 -7.16
C LYS A 6 7.69 -7.09 -6.20
N LYS A 7 6.93 -6.12 -6.71
CA LYS A 7 6.45 -4.95 -5.99
C LYS A 7 4.97 -4.83 -6.35
N GLU A 8 4.12 -5.03 -5.37
CA GLU A 8 2.68 -4.88 -5.52
C GLU A 8 2.42 -3.37 -5.58
N ASP A 9 2.30 -2.83 -6.79
CA ASP A 9 1.96 -1.42 -6.97
C ASP A 9 0.44 -1.28 -6.82
N PRO A 10 -0.04 -0.46 -5.85
CA PRO A 10 -1.46 -0.25 -5.55
C PRO A 10 -2.35 0.02 -6.78
N LEU A 11 -1.76 0.65 -7.80
CA LEU A 11 -2.40 0.95 -9.07
C LEU A 11 -2.81 -0.30 -9.87
N ASN A 12 -2.09 -1.42 -9.74
CA ASN A 12 -2.47 -2.68 -10.41
C ASN A 12 -3.76 -3.25 -9.81
N SER A 13 -3.89 -3.23 -8.48
CA SER A 13 -5.11 -3.65 -7.78
C SER A 13 -6.28 -2.78 -8.21
N ILE A 14 -6.13 -1.45 -8.16
CA ILE A 14 -7.18 -0.49 -8.56
C ILE A 14 -7.61 -0.69 -10.02
N ALA A 15 -6.65 -0.81 -10.94
CA ALA A 15 -6.92 -1.01 -12.35
C ALA A 15 -7.65 -2.34 -12.61
N SER A 16 -7.29 -3.42 -11.90
CA SER A 16 -7.97 -4.70 -12.02
C SER A 16 -9.44 -4.63 -11.55
N GLY A 17 -9.71 -3.81 -10.53
CA GLY A 17 -11.05 -3.52 -10.04
C GLY A 17 -11.90 -2.82 -11.08
N GLY A 18 -11.35 -1.78 -11.69
CA GLY A 18 -12.04 -1.07 -12.76
C GLY A 18 -12.23 -1.89 -14.03
N LEU A 19 -11.24 -2.71 -14.40
CA LEU A 19 -11.37 -3.61 -15.55
C LEU A 19 -12.46 -4.67 -15.33
N THR A 20 -12.52 -5.24 -14.13
CA THR A 20 -13.58 -6.19 -13.75
C THR A 20 -14.94 -5.51 -13.78
N GLY A 21 -15.07 -4.32 -13.17
CA GLY A 21 -16.30 -3.53 -13.21
C GLY A 21 -16.75 -3.23 -14.64
N ALA A 22 -15.84 -2.83 -15.52
CA ALA A 22 -16.11 -2.60 -16.94
C ALA A 22 -16.61 -3.88 -17.63
N LEU A 23 -15.94 -5.01 -17.42
CA LEU A 23 -16.30 -6.31 -18.00
C LEU A 23 -17.72 -6.74 -17.62
N LEU A 24 -18.14 -6.56 -16.36
CA LEU A 24 -19.50 -6.90 -15.93
C LEU A 24 -20.58 -6.07 -16.64
N ALA A 25 -20.28 -4.82 -17.01
CA ALA A 25 -21.22 -3.92 -17.65
C ALA A 25 -21.04 -3.80 -19.16
N ILE A 26 -20.20 -4.64 -19.77
CA ILE A 26 -19.83 -4.55 -21.19
C ILE A 26 -21.05 -4.61 -22.13
N ARG A 27 -22.10 -5.33 -21.72
CA ARG A 27 -23.37 -5.46 -22.46
C ARG A 27 -24.34 -4.30 -22.29
N SER A 28 -24.10 -3.43 -21.31
CA SER A 28 -25.01 -2.33 -20.94
C SER A 28 -24.64 -1.00 -21.62
N GLY A 29 -23.65 -1.03 -22.51
CA GLY A 29 -23.16 0.11 -23.27
C GLY A 29 -22.05 0.90 -22.56
N PRO A 30 -21.32 1.74 -23.30
CA PRO A 30 -20.07 2.38 -22.84
C PRO A 30 -20.26 3.32 -21.66
N LYS A 31 -21.43 3.96 -21.54
CA LYS A 31 -21.75 4.86 -20.42
C LYS A 31 -21.87 4.11 -19.09
N VAL A 32 -22.50 2.93 -19.11
CA VAL A 32 -22.66 2.07 -17.93
C VAL A 32 -21.33 1.36 -17.61
N MET A 33 -20.58 0.97 -18.64
CA MET A 33 -19.23 0.40 -18.51
C MET A 33 -18.25 1.35 -17.80
N ALA A 34 -18.28 2.64 -18.11
CA ALA A 34 -17.46 3.62 -17.41
C ALA A 34 -17.88 3.77 -15.94
N GLY A 35 -19.18 3.80 -15.66
CA GLY A 35 -19.71 3.88 -14.30
C GLY A 35 -19.32 2.67 -13.45
N SER A 36 -19.41 1.47 -13.99
CA SER A 36 -19.03 0.24 -13.30
C SER A 36 -17.51 0.12 -13.14
N ALA A 37 -16.72 0.58 -14.09
CA ALA A 37 -15.26 0.66 -13.97
C ALA A 37 -14.84 1.60 -12.82
N VAL A 38 -15.46 2.77 -12.71
CA VAL A 38 -15.19 3.70 -11.60
C VAL A 38 -15.55 3.07 -10.27
N LEU A 39 -16.72 2.43 -10.16
CA LEU A 39 -17.13 1.76 -8.93
C LEU A 39 -16.17 0.63 -8.54
N GLY A 40 -15.79 -0.23 -9.49
CA GLY A 40 -14.84 -1.32 -9.25
C GLY A 40 -13.46 -0.81 -8.84
N ALA A 41 -12.99 0.28 -9.45
CA ALA A 41 -11.73 0.93 -9.08
C ALA A 41 -11.79 1.53 -7.67
N ILE A 42 -12.89 2.17 -7.29
CA ILE A 42 -13.10 2.74 -5.94
C ILE A 42 -13.04 1.64 -4.88
N ILE A 43 -13.72 0.52 -5.10
CA ILE A 43 -13.76 -0.60 -4.14
C ILE A 43 -12.34 -1.12 -3.90
N LEU A 44 -11.57 -1.41 -4.96
CA LEU A 44 -10.21 -1.90 -4.79
C LEU A 44 -9.26 -0.83 -4.26
N ALA A 45 -9.47 0.44 -4.57
CA ALA A 45 -8.69 1.55 -3.98
C ALA A 45 -8.87 1.62 -2.46
N MET A 46 -10.08 1.35 -1.95
CA MET A 46 -10.33 1.28 -0.50
C MET A 46 -9.64 0.08 0.13
N ILE A 47 -9.70 -1.10 -0.51
CA ILE A 47 -9.05 -2.32 0.00
C ILE A 47 -7.53 -2.14 0.06
N GLU A 48 -6.94 -1.65 -1.03
CA GLU A 48 -5.51 -1.40 -1.13
C GLU A 48 -5.07 -0.27 -0.18
N GLY A 49 -5.88 0.78 -0.04
CA GLY A 49 -5.65 1.88 0.90
C GLY A 49 -5.57 1.39 2.36
N VAL A 50 -6.46 0.48 2.77
CA VAL A 50 -6.42 -0.15 4.09
C VAL A 50 -5.19 -1.03 4.25
N GLY A 51 -4.82 -1.80 3.23
CA GLY A 51 -3.60 -2.60 3.23
C GLY A 51 -2.35 -1.75 3.43
N LEU A 52 -2.23 -0.64 2.69
CA LEU A 52 -1.09 0.27 2.77
C LEU A 52 -1.01 0.96 4.14
N VAL A 53 -2.15 1.44 4.67
CA VAL A 53 -2.21 2.03 6.01
C VAL A 53 -1.82 1.00 7.08
N THR A 54 -2.37 -0.21 7.00
CA THR A 54 -2.09 -1.29 7.96
C THR A 54 -0.62 -1.69 7.93
N SER A 55 -0.04 -1.92 6.74
CA SER A 55 1.39 -2.21 6.59
C SER A 55 2.27 -1.07 7.07
N ARG A 56 1.87 0.19 6.84
CA ARG A 56 2.58 1.37 7.34
C ARG A 56 2.54 1.44 8.87
N TRP A 57 1.38 1.22 9.47
CA TRP A 57 1.19 1.27 10.93
C TRP A 57 1.92 0.13 11.64
N MET A 58 1.81 -1.10 11.12
CA MET A 58 2.53 -2.25 11.66
C MET A 58 4.06 -2.08 11.51
N GLY A 59 4.51 -1.54 10.37
CA GLY A 59 5.92 -1.22 10.13
C GLY A 59 6.47 -0.11 11.04
N THR A 60 5.64 0.82 11.51
CA THR A 60 6.05 1.80 12.54
C THR A 60 6.07 1.20 13.95
N MET A 61 5.30 0.14 14.21
CA MET A 61 5.33 -0.56 15.50
C MET A 61 6.49 -1.55 15.60
N PHE A 62 6.82 -2.21 14.49
CA PHE A 62 7.95 -3.12 14.34
C PHE A 62 8.97 -2.51 13.38
N ASP A 63 9.56 -1.38 13.76
CA ASP A 63 10.75 -0.88 13.07
C ASP A 63 12.00 -1.48 13.72
N PRO A 64 12.60 -2.57 13.17
CA PRO A 64 13.85 -3.12 13.68
C PRO A 64 15.04 -2.17 13.48
N THR A 65 14.85 -1.00 12.84
CA THR A 65 15.85 0.06 12.69
C THR A 65 15.64 1.24 13.65
N GLN A 66 14.62 1.20 14.53
CA GLN A 66 14.66 1.95 15.79
C GLN A 66 15.80 1.35 16.63
N GLN A 67 17.02 1.82 16.37
CA GLN A 67 18.14 1.65 17.29
C GLN A 67 17.63 2.15 18.65
N PRO A 68 17.69 1.35 19.74
CA PRO A 68 17.50 1.91 21.07
C PRO A 68 18.41 3.14 21.16
N PRO A 69 17.99 4.24 21.84
CA PRO A 69 18.82 5.43 21.98
C PRO A 69 20.22 4.92 22.31
N GLN A 70 21.17 5.10 21.40
CA GLN A 70 22.55 4.72 21.62
C GLN A 70 22.93 5.55 22.82
N GLN A 71 22.85 4.93 23.99
CA GLN A 71 23.27 5.54 25.23
C GLN A 71 24.67 6.03 24.91
N ASP A 72 24.89 7.32 25.13
CA ASP A 72 26.18 8.01 25.06
C ASP A 72 27.18 7.39 26.06
N LEU A 73 27.42 6.08 25.94
CA LEU A 73 28.31 5.23 26.72
C LEU A 73 29.70 5.16 26.06
N GLU A 74 29.91 5.92 24.99
CA GLU A 74 31.18 6.05 24.28
C GLU A 74 31.91 7.37 24.58
N ASP A 75 31.46 8.19 25.55
CA ASP A 75 32.26 9.36 25.97
C ASP A 75 33.35 8.93 26.98
N PRO A 76 34.64 8.84 26.59
CA PRO A 76 35.73 8.42 27.48
C PRO A 76 36.01 9.43 28.61
N LYS A 77 35.26 10.54 28.69
CA LYS A 77 35.45 11.60 29.70
C LYS A 77 34.79 11.31 31.04
N VAL A 78 33.73 10.48 31.09
CA VAL A 78 33.07 10.10 32.35
C VAL A 78 33.86 9.11 33.20
N LEU A 79 34.84 8.40 32.61
CA LEU A 79 35.69 7.44 33.31
C LEU A 79 36.95 8.08 33.95
N ARG A 80 37.09 9.41 33.87
CA ARG A 80 38.27 10.15 34.35
C ARG A 80 37.96 11.25 35.37
N ALA A 81 36.74 11.30 35.91
CA ALA A 81 36.37 12.20 37.00
C ALA A 81 36.43 11.48 38.35
#